data_AF-A0A532F3F2-F1
#
_entry.id   AF-A0A532F3F2-F1
#
_cell.length_a   1.000
_cell.length_b   1.000
_cell.length_c   1.000
_cell.angle_alpha   90.00
_cell.angle_beta   90.00
_cell.angle_gamma   90.00
#
_symmetry.space_group_name_H-M   'P 1'
#
loop_
_entity.id
_entity.type
_entity.pdbx_description
1 polymer ?
#
loop_
_entity_poly.entity_id
_entity_poly.type
_entity_poly.pdbx_seq_one_letter_code
_entity_poly.pdbx_strand_id
1 'polypeptide(L)'
;WDRYYRFVGDCRRADGASVAAWMVEHGHALDWPRYSHGAYSGQQATAEALKVGLWAGTFQAPWEWRAAQRQGAVPSNKPLGLVSRKLVAQSGYSCEPRRTCSQIGSCEEANWYLQNCLWGGKLDRDKDGIPCESQC
;
A
#
# COMPACT_ATOMS: atom_id res chain seq x y z
N TRP A 1 -19.08 -3.54 -11.63
CA TRP A 1 -18.74 -4.19 -10.34
C TRP A 1 -17.23 -4.36 -10.27
N ASP A 2 -16.63 -4.13 -9.10
CA ASP A 2 -15.20 -4.38 -8.89
C ASP A 2 -14.93 -5.81 -8.37
N ARG A 3 -13.64 -6.13 -8.13
CA ARG A 3 -13.19 -7.43 -7.61
C ARG A 3 -13.68 -7.79 -6.20
N TYR A 4 -14.33 -6.84 -5.52
CA TYR A 4 -14.89 -6.99 -4.18
C TYR A 4 -16.42 -6.94 -4.20
N TYR A 5 -17.03 -7.13 -5.37
CA TYR A 5 -18.49 -7.09 -5.56
C TYR A 5 -19.13 -5.76 -5.12
N ARG A 6 -18.42 -4.65 -5.31
CA ARG A 6 -18.99 -3.31 -5.13
C ARG A 6 -19.42 -2.74 -6.47
N PHE A 7 -20.57 -2.06 -6.49
CA PHE A 7 -21.02 -1.35 -7.68
C PHE A 7 -20.07 -0.17 -7.97
N VAL A 8 -19.74 0.02 -9.25
CA VAL A 8 -18.89 1.13 -9.72
C VAL A 8 -19.62 1.75 -10.90
N GLY A 9 -19.87 3.05 -10.83
CA GLY A 9 -20.59 3.79 -11.87
C GLY A 9 -20.31 5.29 -11.79
N ASP A 10 -20.72 6.00 -12.84
CA ASP A 10 -20.75 7.45 -12.89
C ASP A 10 -22.07 7.95 -12.28
N CYS A 11 -21.96 8.81 -11.27
CA CYS A 11 -23.11 9.45 -10.63
C CYS A 11 -23.32 10.83 -11.24
N ARG A 12 -24.59 11.18 -11.48
CA ARG A 12 -24.98 12.50 -11.98
C ARG A 12 -25.80 13.25 -10.94
N ARG A 13 -25.57 14.56 -10.88
CA ARG A 13 -26.40 15.51 -10.14
C ARG A 13 -27.75 15.70 -10.87
N ALA A 14 -28.71 16.31 -10.19
CA ALA A 14 -30.05 16.55 -10.75
C ALA A 14 -30.04 17.42 -12.03
N ASP A 15 -29.01 18.25 -12.22
CA ASP A 15 -28.76 19.07 -13.41
C ASP A 15 -28.04 18.30 -14.54
N GLY A 16 -27.78 17.01 -14.36
CA GLY A 16 -27.09 16.16 -15.33
C GLY A 16 -25.57 16.20 -15.27
N ALA A 17 -24.97 17.05 -14.44
CA ALA A 17 -23.52 17.13 -14.31
C ALA A 17 -22.93 15.86 -13.66
N SER A 18 -21.84 15.33 -14.23
CA SER A 18 -21.10 14.20 -13.63
C SER A 18 -20.42 14.66 -12.35
N VAL A 19 -20.66 13.92 -11.26
CA VAL A 19 -20.00 14.14 -9.97
C VAL A 19 -18.50 13.85 -10.09
N ALA A 20 -18.14 12.81 -10.84
CA ALA A 20 -16.74 12.44 -11.04
C ALA A 20 -15.96 13.52 -11.80
N ALA A 21 -16.52 14.04 -12.90
CA ALA A 21 -15.91 15.13 -13.66
C ALA A 21 -15.71 16.37 -12.79
N TRP A 22 -16.75 16.76 -12.02
CA TRP A 22 -16.68 17.91 -11.13
C TRP A 22 -15.59 17.75 -10.05
N MET A 23 -15.48 16.57 -9.43
CA MET A 23 -14.45 16.31 -8.43
C MET A 23 -13.03 16.41 -9.00
N VAL A 24 -12.80 15.92 -10.22
CA VAL A 24 -11.48 16.00 -10.86
C VAL A 24 -11.15 17.44 -11.24
N GLU A 25 -12.10 18.17 -11.82
CA GLU A 25 -11.91 19.56 -12.28
C GLU A 25 -11.61 20.54 -11.14
N HIS A 26 -12.13 20.28 -9.94
CA HIS A 26 -11.89 21.10 -8.75
C HIS A 26 -10.71 20.59 -7.90
N GLY A 27 -9.95 19.61 -8.39
CA GLY A 27 -8.76 19.08 -7.73
C GLY A 27 -9.05 18.25 -6.48
N HIS A 28 -10.24 17.67 -6.34
CA HIS A 28 -10.61 16.77 -5.24
C HIS A 28 -10.32 15.29 -5.55
N ALA A 29 -10.17 14.95 -6.83
CA ALA A 29 -9.87 13.60 -7.29
C ALA A 29 -8.87 13.62 -8.45
N LEU A 30 -8.26 12.46 -8.71
CA LEU A 30 -7.32 12.27 -9.82
C LEU A 30 -7.93 11.33 -10.86
N ASP A 31 -7.65 11.59 -12.12
CA ASP A 31 -8.00 10.73 -13.24
C ASP A 31 -7.09 9.50 -13.25
N TRP A 32 -7.52 8.41 -12.62
CA TRP A 32 -6.67 7.22 -12.46
C TRP A 32 -6.62 6.39 -13.75
N PRO A 33 -5.49 6.38 -14.51
CA PRO A 33 -5.48 5.86 -15.89
C PRO A 33 -5.82 4.37 -16.02
N ARG A 34 -5.64 3.61 -14.94
CA ARG A 34 -5.92 2.16 -14.91
C ARG A 34 -7.40 1.83 -15.08
N TYR A 35 -8.30 2.67 -14.56
CA TYR A 35 -9.73 2.39 -14.56
C TYR A 35 -10.55 3.42 -15.32
N SER A 36 -10.14 4.69 -15.32
CA SER A 36 -10.85 5.72 -16.06
C SER A 36 -10.46 5.79 -17.54
N HIS A 37 -9.31 5.22 -17.91
CA HIS A 37 -8.76 5.27 -19.27
C HIS A 37 -8.63 6.70 -19.84
N GLY A 38 -8.38 7.70 -18.98
CA GLY A 38 -8.20 9.08 -19.42
C GLY A 38 -9.51 9.87 -19.55
N ALA A 39 -10.65 9.30 -19.12
CA ALA A 39 -11.97 9.92 -19.26
C ALA A 39 -12.09 11.32 -18.63
N TYR A 40 -11.24 11.64 -17.63
CA TYR A 40 -11.26 12.92 -16.93
C TYR A 40 -9.97 13.74 -17.12
N SER A 41 -9.16 13.39 -18.13
CA SER A 41 -7.86 14.01 -18.37
C SER A 41 -7.95 15.52 -18.64
N GLY A 42 -8.98 15.97 -19.36
CA GLY A 42 -9.23 17.39 -19.60
C GLY A 42 -9.53 18.16 -18.31
N GLN A 43 -10.38 17.60 -17.45
CA GLN A 43 -10.70 18.17 -16.14
C GLN A 43 -9.47 18.22 -15.25
N GLN A 44 -8.64 17.18 -15.27
CA GLN A 44 -7.42 17.16 -14.48
C GLN A 44 -6.43 18.23 -14.95
N ALA A 45 -6.25 18.38 -16.28
CA ALA A 45 -5.41 19.42 -16.84
C ALA A 45 -5.88 20.84 -16.44
N THR A 46 -7.19 21.07 -16.40
CA THR A 46 -7.77 22.32 -15.86
C THR A 46 -7.41 22.51 -14.40
N ALA A 47 -7.58 21.47 -13.57
CA ALA A 47 -7.28 21.55 -12.14
C ALA A 47 -5.79 21.81 -11.86
N GLU A 48 -4.90 21.16 -12.63
CA GLU A 48 -3.45 21.35 -12.62
C GLU A 48 -3.07 22.79 -12.98
N ALA A 49 -3.61 23.31 -14.09
CA ALA A 49 -3.33 24.66 -14.56
C ALA A 49 -3.81 25.74 -13.59
N LEU A 50 -4.97 25.54 -12.96
CA LEU A 50 -5.54 26.46 -11.98
C LEU A 50 -4.97 26.27 -10.56
N LYS A 51 -4.18 25.23 -10.32
CA LYS A 51 -3.61 24.89 -9.00
C LYS A 51 -4.67 24.79 -7.90
N VAL A 52 -5.80 24.16 -8.21
CA VAL A 52 -6.93 24.01 -7.27
C VAL A 52 -6.88 22.67 -6.53
N GLY A 53 -7.41 22.64 -5.31
CA GLY A 53 -7.46 21.44 -4.49
C GLY A 53 -6.08 20.85 -4.22
N LEU A 54 -5.91 19.57 -4.54
CA LEU A 54 -4.63 18.85 -4.40
C LEU A 54 -3.48 19.52 -5.19
N TRP A 55 -3.79 20.21 -6.29
CA TRP A 55 -2.81 20.84 -7.18
C TRP A 55 -2.28 22.19 -6.69
N ALA A 56 -2.77 22.70 -5.56
CA ALA A 56 -2.19 23.88 -4.91
C ALA A 56 -0.77 23.63 -4.39
N GLY A 57 -0.41 22.36 -4.19
CA GLY A 57 0.93 21.93 -3.79
C GLY A 57 1.45 20.79 -4.65
N THR A 58 2.55 20.19 -4.20
CA THR A 58 3.13 19.00 -4.81
C THR A 58 2.71 17.76 -4.05
N PHE A 59 2.36 16.69 -4.77
CA PHE A 59 2.05 15.41 -4.17
C PHE A 59 2.52 14.27 -5.08
N GLN A 60 2.66 13.08 -4.50
CA GLN A 60 2.85 11.85 -5.26
C GLN A 60 1.48 11.21 -5.54
N ALA A 61 1.25 10.78 -6.78
CA ALA A 61 0.00 10.13 -7.12
C ALA A 61 -0.20 8.84 -6.27
N PRO A 62 -1.39 8.60 -5.70
CA PRO A 62 -1.59 7.48 -4.77
C PRO A 62 -1.29 6.11 -5.38
N TRP A 63 -1.44 5.93 -6.70
CA TRP A 63 -1.10 4.67 -7.36
C TRP A 63 0.40 4.44 -7.49
N GLU A 64 1.20 5.49 -7.67
CA GLU A 64 2.67 5.42 -7.70
C GLU A 64 3.18 5.05 -6.31
N TRP A 65 2.69 5.73 -5.28
CA TRP A 65 3.03 5.40 -3.89
C TRP A 65 2.71 3.93 -3.58
N ARG A 66 1.48 3.48 -3.90
CA ARG A 66 1.08 2.08 -3.71
C ARG A 66 1.94 1.10 -4.52
N ALA A 67 2.41 1.49 -5.71
CA ALA A 67 3.28 0.64 -6.53
C ALA A 67 4.68 0.51 -5.91
N ALA A 68 5.27 1.62 -5.44
CA ALA A 68 6.56 1.62 -4.75
C ALA A 68 6.52 0.75 -3.48
N GLN A 69 5.45 0.83 -2.70
CA GLN A 69 5.26 0.01 -1.50
C GLN A 69 5.16 -1.49 -1.83
N ARG A 70 4.54 -1.87 -2.96
CA ARG A 70 4.46 -3.27 -3.38
C ARG A 70 5.81 -3.86 -3.81
N GLN A 71 6.68 -3.03 -4.37
CA GLN A 71 8.01 -3.44 -4.84
C GLN A 71 9.04 -3.53 -3.71
N GLY A 72 8.64 -3.27 -2.47
CA GLY A 72 9.55 -3.32 -1.33
C GLY A 72 10.47 -2.11 -1.33
N ALA A 73 9.88 -0.91 -1.18
CA ALA A 73 10.59 0.16 -0.48
C ALA A 73 10.89 -0.33 0.94
N VAL A 74 11.99 -1.09 1.04
CA VAL A 74 12.77 -1.22 2.26
C VAL A 74 13.03 0.23 2.70
N PRO A 75 12.62 0.67 3.91
CA PRO A 75 13.14 1.93 4.43
C PRO A 75 14.66 1.83 4.33
N SER A 76 15.28 2.77 3.60
CA SER A 76 16.72 2.80 3.29
C SER A 76 17.54 2.11 4.38
N ASN A 77 17.83 0.82 4.17
CA ASN A 77 18.61 0.02 5.08
C ASN A 77 20.06 0.43 4.82
N LYS A 78 20.47 1.59 5.32
CA LYS A 78 21.86 1.74 5.73
C LYS A 78 22.07 0.59 6.71
N PRO A 79 22.97 -0.37 6.43
CA PRO A 79 23.20 -1.45 7.36
C PRO A 79 23.77 -0.80 8.62
N LEU A 80 22.95 -0.66 9.65
CA LEU A 80 23.46 -0.61 11.01
C LEU A 80 24.02 -2.01 11.23
N GLY A 81 25.33 -2.11 11.04
CA GLY A 81 26.04 -3.37 11.02
C GLY A 81 25.76 -4.20 12.26
N LEU A 82 25.99 -5.51 12.08
CA LEU A 82 26.24 -6.51 13.11
C LEU A 82 25.00 -7.18 13.70
N VAL A 83 24.44 -8.14 12.96
CA VAL A 83 24.07 -9.41 13.60
C VAL A 83 24.98 -10.48 13.02
N SER A 84 25.84 -11.02 13.88
CA SER A 84 26.82 -12.03 13.53
C SER A 84 26.11 -13.27 13.00
N ARG A 85 26.51 -13.80 11.83
CA ARG A 85 25.99 -15.06 11.26
C ARG A 85 25.96 -16.22 12.27
N LYS A 86 26.77 -16.16 13.33
CA LYS A 86 26.80 -17.14 14.42
C LYS A 86 25.54 -17.14 15.31
N LEU A 87 24.82 -16.03 15.46
CA LEU A 87 23.60 -15.99 16.29
C LEU A 87 22.40 -16.63 15.60
N VAL A 88 22.33 -16.57 14.26
CA VAL A 88 21.27 -17.19 13.45
C VAL A 88 21.33 -18.72 13.51
N ALA A 89 22.51 -19.30 13.73
CA ALA A 89 22.69 -20.75 13.80
C ALA A 89 22.16 -21.39 15.10
N GLN A 90 21.79 -20.60 16.13
CA GLN A 90 21.40 -21.12 17.44
C GLN A 90 19.89 -21.35 17.59
N SER A 91 19.04 -20.72 16.77
CA SER A 91 17.58 -20.88 16.85
C SER A 91 17.01 -21.89 15.86
N GLY A 92 17.82 -22.43 14.94
CA GLY A 92 17.35 -23.35 13.89
C GLY A 92 16.44 -22.71 12.83
N TYR A 93 16.11 -21.41 12.97
CA TYR A 93 15.27 -20.67 12.05
C TYR A 93 16.11 -19.93 11.01
N SER A 94 15.70 -20.02 9.75
CA SER A 94 16.30 -19.31 8.62
C SER A 94 15.25 -18.37 8.04
N CYS A 95 15.65 -17.20 7.52
CA CYS A 95 14.74 -16.24 6.90
C CYS A 95 14.19 -16.71 5.52
N GLU A 96 13.82 -17.99 5.41
CA GLU A 96 13.09 -18.53 4.27
C GLU A 96 11.73 -17.81 4.14
N PRO A 97 11.37 -17.29 2.96
CA PRO A 97 10.19 -16.45 2.83
C PRO A 97 8.88 -17.22 3.04
N ARG A 98 8.37 -17.22 4.28
CA ARG A 98 7.08 -17.79 4.69
C ARG A 98 6.10 -16.66 5.02
N ARG A 99 5.40 -16.17 3.99
CA ARG A 99 4.66 -14.90 4.06
C ARG A 99 3.22 -15.02 4.58
N THR A 100 2.82 -16.21 5.03
CA THR A 100 1.49 -16.45 5.60
C THR A 100 1.61 -17.26 6.90
N CYS A 101 0.81 -16.93 7.90
CA CYS A 101 0.83 -17.60 9.20
C CYS A 101 0.59 -19.11 9.12
N SER A 102 -0.15 -19.59 8.12
CA SER A 102 -0.33 -21.03 7.86
C SER A 102 0.95 -21.81 7.55
N GLN A 103 2.05 -21.12 7.21
CA GLN A 103 3.36 -21.74 6.93
C GLN A 103 4.27 -21.76 8.16
N ILE A 104 3.84 -21.19 9.28
CA ILE A 104 4.59 -21.04 10.52
C ILE A 104 4.01 -22.02 11.54
N GLY A 105 4.90 -22.68 12.28
CA GLY A 105 4.54 -23.76 13.18
C GLY A 105 4.30 -23.33 14.63
N SER A 106 4.77 -22.15 15.02
CA SER A 106 4.61 -21.65 16.39
C SER A 106 4.65 -20.13 16.52
N CYS A 107 4.06 -19.62 17.60
CA CYS A 107 4.14 -18.22 17.99
C CYS A 107 5.59 -17.74 18.20
N GLU A 108 6.47 -18.58 18.76
CA GLU A 108 7.89 -18.26 18.97
C GLU A 108 8.63 -18.10 17.64
N GLU A 109 8.34 -18.97 16.67
CA GLU A 109 8.89 -18.89 15.31
C GLU A 109 8.41 -17.61 14.60
N ALA A 110 7.11 -17.27 14.72
CA ALA A 110 6.54 -16.04 14.17
C ALA A 110 7.19 -14.78 14.77
N ASN A 111 7.37 -14.75 16.10
CA ASN A 111 8.07 -13.67 16.82
C ASN A 111 9.52 -13.55 16.37
N TRP A 112 10.21 -14.69 16.20
CA TRP A 112 11.58 -14.68 15.71
C TRP A 112 11.67 -14.07 14.31
N TYR A 113 10.78 -14.43 13.38
CA TYR A 113 10.74 -13.84 12.04
C TYR A 113 10.42 -12.34 12.06
N LEU A 114 9.48 -11.89 12.91
CA LEU A 114 9.15 -10.47 13.07
C LEU A 114 10.38 -9.64 13.46
N GLN A 115 11.22 -10.15 14.35
CA GLN A 115 12.40 -9.44 14.87
C GLN A 115 13.64 -9.57 13.98
N ASN A 116 13.81 -10.70 13.28
CA ASN A 116 15.08 -11.04 12.61
C ASN A 116 15.02 -10.99 11.08
N CYS A 117 13.84 -10.96 10.46
CA CYS A 117 13.69 -11.03 9.01
C CYS A 117 13.02 -9.80 8.42
N LEU A 118 13.56 -9.29 7.30
CA LEU A 118 13.04 -8.11 6.59
C LEU A 118 11.56 -8.24 6.16
N TRP A 119 11.06 -9.46 5.99
CA TRP A 119 9.68 -9.74 5.59
C TRP A 119 8.76 -10.08 6.78
N GLY A 120 9.29 -10.20 7.99
CA GLY A 120 8.56 -10.65 9.18
C GLY A 120 7.39 -9.74 9.57
N GLY A 121 7.50 -8.43 9.33
CA GLY A 121 6.41 -7.48 9.54
C GLY A 121 5.16 -7.72 8.69
N LYS A 122 5.16 -8.66 7.74
CA LYS A 122 3.92 -9.10 7.05
C LYS A 122 3.07 -10.07 7.87
N LEU A 123 3.64 -10.68 8.90
CA LEU A 123 2.96 -11.62 9.80
C LEU A 123 2.15 -10.89 10.87
N ASP A 124 2.53 -9.65 11.18
CA ASP A 124 1.83 -8.74 12.06
C ASP A 124 0.94 -7.81 11.20
N ARG A 125 -0.35 -8.15 11.13
CA ARG A 125 -1.29 -7.53 10.18
C ARG A 125 -1.73 -6.14 10.65
N ASP A 126 -1.92 -5.95 11.94
CA ASP A 126 -2.44 -4.75 12.58
C ASP A 126 -1.34 -3.89 13.26
N LYS A 127 -0.10 -4.40 13.29
CA LYS A 127 1.14 -3.70 13.71
C LYS A 127 1.23 -3.45 15.21
N ASP A 128 0.65 -4.34 16.01
CA ASP A 128 0.69 -4.27 17.47
C ASP A 128 1.93 -4.95 18.07
N GLY A 129 2.75 -5.60 17.23
CA GLY A 129 3.94 -6.34 17.63
C GLY A 129 3.69 -7.83 17.86
N ILE A 130 2.48 -8.34 17.63
CA ILE A 130 2.10 -9.75 17.78
C ILE A 130 1.92 -10.36 16.38
N PRO A 131 2.91 -11.10 15.86
CA PRO A 131 2.79 -11.75 14.57
C PRO A 131 1.93 -12.99 14.69
N CYS A 132 1.07 -13.23 13.70
CA CYS A 132 0.22 -14.42 13.69
C CYS A 132 -0.57 -14.61 15.00
N GLU A 133 -1.25 -13.56 15.47
CA GLU A 133 -2.44 -13.68 16.34
C GLU A 133 -3.28 -14.86 15.82
N SER A 134 -4.03 -15.65 16.58
CA SER A 134 -4.56 -16.98 16.20
C SER A 134 -3.58 -18.14 16.38
N GLN A 135 -2.26 -17.93 16.22
CA GLN A 135 -1.23 -18.83 16.70
C GLN A 135 -0.54 -18.31 17.98
N CYS A 136 -0.53 -16.98 18.13
CA CYS A 136 -0.39 -16.22 19.37
C CYS A 136 -1.79 -15.70 19.79
#